data_AF-A0A3P8LYK5-F1
#
_entry.id   AF-A0A3P8LYK5-F1
#
_cell.length_a   1.000
_cell.length_b   1.000
_cell.length_c   1.000
_cell.angle_alpha   90.00
_cell.angle_beta   90.00
_cell.angle_gamma   90.00
#
_symmetry.space_group_name_H-M   'P 1'
#
loop_
_entity.id
_entity.type
_entity.pdbx_description
1 polymer ?
#
loop_
_entity_poly.entity_id
_entity_poly.type
_entity_poly.pdbx_seq_one_letter_code
_entity_poly.pdbx_strand_id
1 'polypeptide(L)' 'MAVTSKKPILVDLPILEGLQRLREDECRRSTVGAAPSIQELARHLLRQGINRHESGKK' A
#
# COMPACT_ATOMS: atom_id res chain seq x y z
N MET A 1 -4.48 4.49 21.12
CA MET A 1 -4.06 3.66 19.96
C MET A 1 -5.27 3.49 19.05
N ALA A 2 -5.19 3.91 17.78
CA ALA A 2 -6.31 3.76 16.86
C ALA A 2 -6.57 2.26 16.62
N VAL A 3 -7.75 1.79 17.01
CA VAL A 3 -8.18 0.40 16.83
C VAL A 3 -8.44 0.21 15.34
N THR A 4 -7.42 -0.23 14.59
CA THR A 4 -7.60 -0.61 13.20
C THR A 4 -8.49 -1.84 13.20
N SER A 5 -9.76 -1.68 12.81
CA SER A 5 -10.64 -2.81 12.53
C SER A 5 -9.94 -3.66 11.48
N LYS A 6 -9.38 -4.82 11.89
CA LYS A 6 -8.68 -5.76 10.99
C LYS A 6 -9.68 -6.56 10.16
N LYS A 7 -10.66 -5.90 9.56
CA LYS A 7 -11.58 -6.56 8.63
C LYS A 7 -10.78 -6.93 7.38
N PRO A 8 -10.66 -8.22 7.05
CA PRO A 8 -10.05 -8.61 5.79
C PRO A 8 -10.89 -8.03 4.65
N ILE A 9 -10.22 -7.56 3.62
CA ILE A 9 -10.87 -7.03 2.40
C ILE A 9 -10.62 -8.06 1.31
N LEU A 10 -11.67 -8.45 0.60
CA LEU A 10 -11.54 -9.27 -0.59
C LEU A 10 -10.93 -8.41 -1.70
N VAL A 11 -9.88 -8.90 -2.33
CA VAL A 11 -9.19 -8.22 -3.44
C VAL A 11 -9.00 -9.18 -4.59
N ASP A 12 -9.08 -8.65 -5.81
CA ASP A 12 -8.83 -9.44 -7.01
C ASP A 12 -7.35 -9.83 -7.10
N LEU A 13 -7.09 -11.01 -7.69
CA LEU A 13 -5.75 -11.55 -7.85
C LEU A 13 -4.77 -10.57 -8.54
N PRO A 14 -5.14 -9.87 -9.64
CA PRO A 14 -4.23 -8.93 -10.29
C PRO A 14 -3.79 -7.77 -9.37
N ILE A 15 -4.66 -7.33 -8.46
CA ILE A 15 -4.35 -6.28 -7.49
C ILE A 15 -3.32 -6.81 -6.49
N LEU A 16 -3.52 -8.03 -5.99
CA LEU A 16 -2.60 -8.66 -5.05
C LEU A 16 -1.22 -8.89 -5.67
N GLU A 17 -1.15 -9.37 -6.91
CA GLU A 17 0.10 -9.55 -7.65
C GLU A 17 0.82 -8.22 -7.89
N GLY A 18 0.09 -7.17 -8.26
CA GLY A 18 0.65 -5.83 -8.41
C GLY A 18 1.28 -5.31 -7.12
N LEU A 19 0.60 -5.48 -5.99
CA LEU A 19 1.14 -5.10 -4.67
C LEU A 19 2.38 -5.91 -4.27
N GLN A 20 2.43 -7.20 -4.62
CA GLN A 20 3.61 -8.05 -4.36
C GLN A 20 4.84 -7.56 -5.12
N ARG A 21 4.69 -7.25 -6.42
CA ARG A 21 5.78 -6.72 -7.24
C ARG A 21 6.31 -5.39 -6.70
N LEU A 22 5.42 -4.48 -6.32
CA LEU A 22 5.80 -3.21 -5.71
C LEU A 22 6.56 -3.40 -4.39
N ARG A 23 6.13 -4.35 -3.55
CA ARG A 23 6.84 -4.68 -2.31
C ARG A 23 8.24 -5.22 -2.58
N GLU A 24 8.41 -6.04 -3.60
CA GLU A 24 9.73 -6.55 -4.01
C GLU A 24 10.65 -5.42 -4.48
N ASP A 25 10.13 -4.44 -5.21
CA ASP A 25 10.87 -3.25 -5.61
C ASP A 25 11.29 -2.40 -4.41
N GLU A 26 10.41 -2.17 -3.45
CA GLU A 26 10.72 -1.48 -2.20
C GLU A 26 11.78 -2.25 -1.38
N CYS A 27 11.67 -3.58 -1.32
CA CYS A 27 12.66 -4.44 -0.66
C CYS A 27 14.04 -4.27 -1.29
N ARG A 28 14.12 -4.26 -2.63
CA ARG A 28 15.36 -4.08 -3.39
C ARG A 28 15.97 -2.69 -3.18
N ARG A 29 15.15 -1.66 -2.96
CA ARG A 29 15.60 -0.28 -2.69
C ARG A 29 16.00 -0.06 -1.23
N SER A 30 15.53 -0.90 -0.32
CA SER A 30 15.79 -0.80 1.11
C SER A 30 17.22 -1.22 1.43
N THR A 31 18.02 -0.29 1.97
CA THR A 31 19.40 -0.55 2.39
C THR A 31 19.51 -1.57 3.52
N VAL A 32 18.42 -1.76 4.28
CA VAL A 32 18.32 -2.71 5.40
C VAL A 32 17.54 -3.97 5.04
N GLY A 33 17.13 -4.14 3.78
CA GLY A 33 16.37 -5.30 3.32
C GLY A 33 14.97 -5.44 3.94
N ALA A 34 14.47 -4.40 4.58
CA ALA A 34 13.14 -4.38 5.17
C ALA A 34 12.14 -3.78 4.17
N ALA A 35 11.07 -4.53 3.87
CA ALA A 35 9.95 -4.05 3.08
C ALA A 35 8.69 -3.93 3.95
N PRO A 36 7.82 -2.94 3.70
CA PRO A 36 6.55 -2.83 4.39
C PRO A 36 5.66 -4.04 4.11
N SER A 37 4.71 -4.31 5.01
CA SER A 37 3.69 -5.32 4.74
C SER A 37 2.84 -4.92 3.52
N ILE A 38 2.29 -5.91 2.80
CA ILE A 38 1.38 -5.66 1.66
C ILE A 38 0.21 -4.75 2.07
N GLN A 39 -0.27 -4.91 3.30
CA GLN A 39 -1.38 -4.13 3.87
C GLN A 39 -0.98 -2.67 4.10
N GLU A 40 0.22 -2.41 4.61
CA GLU A 40 0.74 -1.05 4.79
C GLU A 40 0.98 -0.37 3.44
N LEU A 41 1.56 -1.10 2.48
CA LEU A 41 1.79 -0.61 1.13
C LEU A 41 0.46 -0.22 0.47
N ALA A 42 -0.55 -1.08 0.54
CA ALA A 42 -1.88 -0.80 0.01
C ALA A 42 -2.50 0.45 0.67
N ARG A 43 -2.44 0.58 1.99
CA ARG A 43 -2.92 1.78 2.69
C ARG A 43 -2.18 3.04 2.25
N HIS A 44 -0.87 2.96 2.06
CA HIS A 44 -0.06 4.09 1.64
C HIS A 44 -0.46 4.57 0.24
N LEU A 45 -0.62 3.64 -0.71
CA LEU A 45 -1.06 3.94 -2.07
C LEU A 45 -2.46 4.56 -2.10
N LEU A 46 -3.41 4.02 -1.33
CA LEU A 46 -4.75 4.58 -1.23
C LEU A 46 -4.74 6.01 -0.67
N ARG A 47 -3.97 6.26 0.39
CA ARG A 47 -3.82 7.61 0.96
C ARG A 47 -3.19 8.58 -0.03
N GLN A 48 -2.15 8.16 -0.74
CA GLN A 48 -1.53 8.99 -1.78
C GLN A 48 -2.52 9.33 -2.89
N GLY A 49 -3.30 8.35 -3.37
CA GLY A 49 -4.32 8.55 -4.39
C GLY A 49 -5.40 9.55 -3.97
N ILE A 50 -5.92 9.42 -2.73
CA ILE A 50 -6.90 10.34 -2.16
C ILE A 50 -6.33 11.76 -2.06
N ASN A 51 -5.13 11.91 -1.48
CA ASN A 51 -4.51 13.23 -1.30
C ASN A 51 -4.23 13.92 -2.64
N ARG A 52 -3.77 13.17 -3.65
CA ARG A 52 -3.54 13.71 -5.01
C ARG A 52 -4.86 14.18 -5.63
N HIS A 53 -5.91 13.39 -5.50
CA HIS A 53 -7.24 13.73 -6.02
C HIS A 53 -7.83 14.97 -5.33
N GLU A 54 -7.62 15.14 -4.02
CA GLU A 54 -8.03 16.36 -3.30
C GLU A 54 -7.23 17.60 -3.73
N SER A 55 -5.93 17.45 -4.00
CA SER A 55 -5.10 18.57 -4.46
C SER A 55 -5.42 19.04 -5.88
N GLY A 56 -5.93 18.16 -6.75
CA GLY A 56 -6.35 18.50 -8.11
C GLY A 56 -7.74 19.14 -8.24
N LYS A 57 -8.47 19.28 -7.13
CA LYS A 57 -9.79 19.94 -7.08
C LYS A 57 -9.75 21.40 -6.61
N LYS A 58 -8.56 21.93 -6.30
CA LYS A 58 -8.34 23.36 -5.99
C LYS A 58 -7.84 24.08 -7.24
#